data_AF-A0A5R2MXT7-F1
#
_entry.id   AF-A0A5R2MXT7-F1
#
_cell.length_a   1.000
_cell.length_b   1.000
_cell.length_c   1.000
_cell.angle_alpha   90.00
_cell.angle_beta   90.00
_cell.angle_gamma   90.00
#
_symmetry.space_group_name_H-M   'P 1'
#
loop_
_entity.id
_entity.type
_entity.pdbx_description
1 polymer ?
#
loop_
_entity_poly.entity_id
_entity_poly.type
_entity_poly.pdbx_seq_one_letter_code
_entity_poly.pdbx_strand_id
1 'polypeptide(L)'
;GAAPRGDGDRVGGTYQEAQTKAFFKPTADALGITIKEDTTNGLDDVRLQVTGNAVKWDITELGADECARGSKEGLFEKLDYGIIDKSGINPKLVHDDWVGISYTSVVLIYRTDVFGHKG
;
A
#
# COMPACT_ATOMS: atom_id res chain seq x y z
N GLY A 1 -13.01 21.68 24.05
CA GLY A 1 -13.24 21.31 22.65
C GLY A 1 -12.55 20.00 22.40
N ALA A 2 -13.28 18.97 21.98
CA ALA A 2 -12.68 17.69 21.63
C ALA A 2 -11.80 17.88 20.39
N ALA A 3 -10.54 17.48 20.48
CA ALA A 3 -9.66 17.40 19.31
C ALA A 3 -10.27 16.40 18.31
N PRO A 4 -10.22 16.67 16.99
CA PRO A 4 -10.68 15.71 16.00
C PRO A 4 -9.86 14.43 16.15
N ARG A 5 -10.53 13.28 16.25
CA ARG A 5 -9.89 11.97 16.14
C ARG A 5 -9.22 11.94 14.77
N GLY A 6 -7.90 11.83 14.74
CA GLY A 6 -7.18 11.58 13.51
C GLY A 6 -7.58 10.21 13.01
N ASP A 7 -8.14 10.17 11.80
CA ASP A 7 -8.33 8.96 11.00
C ASP A 7 -6.93 8.47 10.54
N GLY A 8 -6.10 8.05 11.50
CA GLY A 8 -4.69 7.70 11.31
C GLY A 8 -4.44 6.38 10.57
N ASP A 9 -5.51 5.69 10.17
CA ASP A 9 -5.44 4.38 9.52
C ASP A 9 -5.82 4.43 8.04
N ARG A 10 -6.01 5.63 7.45
CA ARG A 10 -6.18 5.74 5.99
C ARG A 10 -4.83 5.76 5.30
N VAL A 11 -4.68 4.92 4.29
CA VAL A 11 -3.54 4.93 3.34
C VAL A 11 -3.50 6.23 2.50
N GLY A 12 -4.43 7.17 2.71
CA GLY A 12 -4.41 8.52 2.14
C GLY A 12 -3.95 9.58 3.16
N GLY A 13 -2.74 10.10 2.95
CA GLY A 13 -2.10 11.09 3.82
C GLY A 13 -0.64 11.36 3.43
N THR A 14 0.21 11.73 4.40
CA THR A 14 1.65 12.00 4.19
C THR A 14 2.42 10.84 3.57
N TYR A 15 1.98 9.60 3.80
CA TYR A 15 2.56 8.40 3.20
C TYR A 15 2.34 8.38 1.68
N GLN A 16 1.10 8.59 1.22
CA GLN A 16 0.79 8.68 -0.20
C GLN A 16 1.55 9.83 -0.87
N GLU A 17 1.63 11.01 -0.23
CA GLU A 17 2.44 12.11 -0.76
C GLU A 17 3.91 11.75 -0.94
N ALA A 18 4.46 10.93 -0.03
CA ALA A 18 5.83 10.44 -0.14
C ALA A 18 5.97 9.48 -1.33
N GLN A 19 5.00 8.60 -1.56
CA GLN A 19 4.98 7.72 -2.73
C GLN A 19 4.83 8.48 -4.05
N THR A 20 3.98 9.52 -4.10
CA THR A 20 3.85 10.37 -5.28
C THR A 20 5.21 10.97 -5.67
N LYS A 21 5.95 11.50 -4.68
CA LYS A 21 7.26 12.13 -4.89
C LYS A 21 8.35 11.13 -5.24
N ALA A 22 8.37 9.97 -4.58
CA ALA A 22 9.44 8.98 -4.70
C ALA A 22 9.25 8.04 -5.90
N PHE A 23 8.02 7.63 -6.19
CA PHE A 23 7.71 6.60 -7.18
C PHE A 23 6.86 7.13 -8.32
N PHE A 24 5.66 7.66 -8.04
CA PHE A 24 4.66 7.86 -9.09
C PHE A 24 5.06 8.95 -10.07
N LYS A 25 5.42 10.14 -9.60
CA LYS A 25 5.81 11.23 -10.50
C LYS A 25 7.05 10.89 -11.33
N PRO A 26 8.16 10.40 -10.75
CA PRO A 26 9.31 9.97 -11.55
C PRO A 26 8.98 8.90 -12.60
N THR A 27 8.13 7.92 -12.23
CA THR A 27 7.72 6.86 -13.15
C THR A 27 6.84 7.40 -14.28
N ALA A 28 5.87 8.27 -13.96
CA ALA A 28 5.01 8.93 -14.93
C ALA A 28 5.84 9.74 -15.95
N ASP A 29 6.80 10.53 -15.46
CA ASP A 29 7.70 11.33 -16.29
C ASP A 29 8.61 10.43 -17.17
N ALA A 30 9.17 9.36 -16.61
CA ALA A 30 10.06 8.45 -17.33
C ALA A 30 9.35 7.64 -18.42
N LEU A 31 8.09 7.26 -18.19
CA LEU A 31 7.30 6.46 -19.13
C LEU A 31 6.41 7.31 -20.04
N GLY A 32 6.30 8.62 -19.79
CA GLY A 32 5.40 9.51 -20.53
C GLY A 32 3.93 9.17 -20.34
N ILE A 33 3.55 8.67 -19.16
CA ILE A 33 2.18 8.24 -18.84
C ILE A 33 1.56 9.17 -17.78
N THR A 34 0.24 9.07 -17.61
CA THR A 34 -0.46 9.68 -16.47
C THR A 34 -0.78 8.61 -15.45
N ILE A 35 -0.32 8.80 -14.21
CA ILE A 35 -0.72 7.97 -13.08
C ILE A 35 -1.87 8.69 -12.36
N LYS A 36 -3.01 8.00 -12.23
CA LYS A 36 -4.14 8.46 -11.42
C LYS A 36 -4.06 7.75 -10.07
N GLU A 37 -4.05 8.54 -9.01
CA GLU A 37 -4.00 8.03 -7.66
C GLU A 37 -5.41 7.92 -7.08
N ASP A 38 -5.62 6.88 -6.27
CA ASP A 38 -6.85 6.63 -5.53
C ASP A 38 -6.49 6.01 -4.17
N THR A 39 -7.46 5.90 -3.27
CA THR A 39 -7.27 5.33 -1.94
C THR A 39 -8.16 4.11 -1.73
N THR A 40 -7.63 3.10 -1.02
CA THR A 40 -8.35 1.89 -0.65
C THR A 40 -8.51 1.78 0.88
N ASN A 41 -9.59 1.12 1.32
CA ASN A 41 -9.76 0.69 2.71
C ASN A 41 -9.26 -0.75 2.96
N GLY A 42 -8.64 -1.38 1.96
CA GLY A 42 -8.01 -2.69 2.07
C GLY A 42 -8.55 -3.72 1.09
N LEU A 43 -8.41 -5.01 1.43
CA LEU A 43 -8.73 -6.12 0.52
C LEU A 43 -10.20 -6.17 0.09
N ASP A 44 -11.13 -5.70 0.92
CA ASP A 44 -12.56 -5.78 0.63
C ASP A 44 -12.94 -4.93 -0.60
N ASP A 45 -12.31 -3.76 -0.78
CA ASP A 45 -12.53 -2.91 -1.95
C ASP A 45 -12.01 -3.60 -3.23
N VAL A 46 -10.86 -4.28 -3.15
CA VAL A 46 -10.31 -5.08 -4.25
C VAL A 46 -11.25 -6.23 -4.60
N ARG A 47 -11.70 -6.99 -3.60
CA ARG A 47 -12.61 -8.11 -3.78
C ARG A 47 -13.90 -7.64 -4.46
N LEU A 48 -14.44 -6.50 -4.05
CA LEU A 48 -15.65 -5.94 -4.65
C LEU A 48 -15.45 -5.63 -6.14
N GLN A 49 -14.31 -5.04 -6.51
CA GLN A 49 -14.01 -4.71 -7.91
C GLN A 49 -13.84 -5.96 -8.78
N VAL A 50 -13.07 -6.95 -8.30
CA VAL A 50 -12.81 -8.19 -9.05
C VAL A 50 -14.08 -9.02 -9.21
N THR A 51 -14.80 -9.27 -8.11
CA THR A 51 -16.03 -10.09 -8.15
C THR A 51 -17.18 -9.41 -8.89
N GLY A 52 -17.22 -8.07 -8.87
CA GLY A 52 -18.15 -7.27 -9.65
C GLY A 52 -17.80 -7.13 -11.13
N ASN A 53 -16.65 -7.68 -11.58
CA ASN A 53 -16.11 -7.49 -12.93
C ASN A 53 -16.05 -6.01 -13.34
N ALA A 54 -15.67 -5.16 -12.40
CA ALA A 54 -15.65 -3.69 -12.54
C ALA A 54 -14.32 -3.14 -11.99
N VAL A 55 -13.21 -3.76 -12.42
CA VAL A 55 -11.86 -3.40 -12.01
C VAL A 55 -11.48 -2.04 -12.57
N LYS A 56 -11.12 -1.12 -11.67
CA LYS A 56 -10.66 0.24 -11.99
C LYS A 56 -9.18 0.43 -11.66
N TRP A 57 -8.66 -0.33 -10.70
CA TRP A 57 -7.29 -0.20 -10.23
C TRP A 57 -6.38 -1.17 -10.97
N ASP A 58 -5.26 -0.67 -11.48
CA ASP A 58 -4.21 -1.48 -12.09
C ASP A 58 -3.24 -2.05 -11.04
N ILE A 59 -2.96 -1.26 -9.98
CA ILE A 59 -2.05 -1.60 -8.87
C ILE A 59 -2.72 -1.15 -7.58
N THR A 60 -2.57 -1.95 -6.52
CA THR A 60 -3.01 -1.59 -5.17
C THR A 60 -1.94 -1.98 -4.15
N GLU A 61 -1.81 -1.18 -3.09
CA GLU A 61 -0.96 -1.52 -1.95
C GLU A 61 -1.84 -2.00 -0.80
N LEU A 62 -1.45 -3.12 -0.19
CA LEU A 62 -2.16 -3.78 0.89
C LEU A 62 -1.16 -4.27 1.95
N GLY A 63 -1.66 -4.59 3.14
CA GLY A 63 -0.87 -5.33 4.13
C GLY A 63 -0.46 -6.71 3.62
N ALA A 64 0.69 -7.24 4.07
CA ALA A 64 1.16 -8.55 3.62
C ALA A 64 0.19 -9.69 3.97
N ASP A 65 -0.55 -9.57 5.08
CA ASP A 65 -1.61 -10.50 5.48
C ASP A 65 -2.82 -10.44 4.53
N GLU A 66 -3.18 -9.24 4.07
CA GLU A 66 -4.21 -9.02 3.07
C GLU A 66 -3.81 -9.56 1.71
N CYS A 67 -2.57 -9.32 1.27
CA CYS A 67 -2.02 -9.91 0.04
C CYS A 67 -2.11 -11.44 0.09
N ALA A 68 -1.64 -12.05 1.19
CA ALA A 68 -1.69 -13.50 1.35
C ALA A 68 -3.12 -14.08 1.34
N ARG A 69 -4.11 -13.32 1.80
CA ARG A 69 -5.53 -13.70 1.69
C ARG A 69 -6.05 -13.53 0.27
N GLY A 70 -5.77 -12.40 -0.39
CA GLY A 70 -6.18 -12.14 -1.76
C GLY A 70 -5.63 -13.15 -2.76
N SER A 71 -4.38 -13.62 -2.59
CA SER A 71 -3.81 -14.72 -3.39
C SER A 71 -4.62 -16.01 -3.26
N LYS A 72 -5.02 -16.38 -2.04
CA LYS A 72 -5.83 -17.59 -1.79
C LYS A 72 -7.23 -17.48 -2.39
N GLU A 73 -7.75 -16.26 -2.49
CA GLU A 73 -9.04 -15.95 -3.09
C GLU A 73 -8.96 -15.79 -4.62
N GLY A 74 -7.75 -15.78 -5.22
CA GLY A 74 -7.55 -15.62 -6.66
C GLY A 74 -7.86 -14.21 -7.17
N LEU A 75 -7.61 -13.18 -6.35
CA LEU A 75 -7.96 -11.79 -6.65
C LEU A 75 -6.90 -11.02 -7.44
N PHE A 76 -5.72 -11.61 -7.65
CA PHE A 76 -4.57 -10.93 -8.24
C PHE A 76 -4.06 -11.69 -9.46
N GLU A 77 -3.54 -10.93 -10.43
CA GLU A 77 -2.82 -11.48 -11.58
C GLU A 77 -1.39 -11.88 -11.20
N LYS A 78 -0.82 -12.84 -11.93
CA LYS A 78 0.58 -13.24 -11.71
C LYS A 78 1.53 -12.13 -12.13
N LEU A 79 2.56 -11.91 -11.33
CA LEU A 79 3.64 -10.97 -11.61
C LEU A 79 4.64 -11.55 -12.60
N ASP A 80 5.08 -10.72 -13.55
CA ASP A 80 6.14 -11.07 -14.50
C ASP A 80 7.53 -10.68 -13.97
N TYR A 81 8.21 -11.65 -13.36
CA TYR A 81 9.59 -11.50 -12.90
C TYR A 81 10.66 -11.55 -14.01
N GLY A 82 10.27 -11.69 -15.27
CA GLY A 82 11.14 -11.36 -16.40
C GLY A 82 11.34 -9.85 -16.56
N ILE A 83 10.41 -9.04 -16.02
CA ILE A 83 10.43 -7.58 -16.05
C ILE A 83 10.76 -7.00 -14.67
N ILE A 84 10.25 -7.61 -13.60
CA ILE A 84 10.43 -7.14 -12.22
C ILE A 84 11.77 -7.64 -11.65
N ASP A 85 12.72 -6.73 -11.43
CA ASP A 85 13.95 -7.04 -10.70
C ASP A 85 13.68 -7.15 -9.20
N LYS A 86 13.90 -8.36 -8.67
CA LYS A 86 13.69 -8.74 -7.28
C LYS A 86 14.99 -8.92 -6.49
N SER A 87 16.14 -8.65 -7.08
CA SER A 87 17.46 -8.95 -6.49
C SER A 87 17.71 -8.24 -5.15
N GLY A 88 17.08 -7.08 -4.93
CA GLY A 88 17.15 -6.32 -3.68
C GLY A 88 16.04 -6.62 -2.66
N ILE A 89 15.11 -7.52 -2.98
CA ILE A 89 13.92 -7.79 -2.15
C ILE A 89 14.16 -9.06 -1.34
N ASN A 90 13.76 -9.04 -0.06
CA ASN A 90 13.79 -10.24 0.77
C ASN A 90 12.98 -11.34 0.06
N PRO A 91 13.54 -12.53 -0.21
CA PRO A 91 12.85 -13.59 -0.94
C PRO A 91 11.52 -14.03 -0.30
N LYS A 92 11.34 -13.81 1.00
CA LYS A 92 10.07 -14.07 1.71
C LYS A 92 8.93 -13.10 1.38
N LEU A 93 9.23 -12.03 0.64
CA LEU A 93 8.27 -11.03 0.18
C LEU A 93 8.12 -11.06 -1.35
N VAL A 94 8.63 -12.09 -2.01
CA VAL A 94 8.52 -12.29 -3.46
C VAL A 94 7.56 -13.45 -3.68
N HIS A 95 6.33 -13.15 -4.06
CA HIS A 95 5.29 -14.13 -4.31
C HIS A 95 4.85 -14.11 -5.77
N ASP A 96 4.11 -15.12 -6.21
CA ASP A 96 3.70 -15.26 -7.61
C ASP A 96 2.81 -14.12 -8.09
N ASP A 97 2.05 -13.49 -7.20
CA ASP A 97 0.98 -12.52 -7.50
C ASP A 97 1.02 -11.25 -6.64
N TRP A 98 2.02 -11.10 -5.76
CA TRP A 98 2.33 -9.86 -5.06
C TRP A 98 3.82 -9.78 -4.67
N VAL A 99 4.31 -8.57 -4.41
CA VAL A 99 5.70 -8.32 -4.00
C VAL A 99 5.78 -7.22 -2.95
N GLY A 100 6.60 -7.41 -1.92
CA GLY A 100 6.77 -6.42 -0.84
C GLY A 100 7.69 -5.27 -1.23
N ILE A 101 7.21 -4.03 -1.04
CA ILE A 101 7.91 -2.79 -1.40
C ILE A 101 8.25 -1.88 -0.21
N SER A 102 7.66 -2.14 0.96
CA SER A 102 7.83 -1.31 2.17
C SER A 102 7.84 -2.17 3.43
N TYR A 103 8.50 -1.68 4.48
CA TYR A 103 8.46 -2.25 5.83
C TYR A 103 7.93 -1.19 6.79
N THR A 104 6.89 -1.54 7.54
CA THR A 104 6.25 -0.65 8.51
C THR A 104 6.35 -1.21 9.92
N SER A 105 6.43 -0.32 10.91
CA SER A 105 6.31 -0.65 12.32
C SER A 105 5.18 0.16 12.94
N VAL A 106 4.25 -0.52 13.59
CA VAL A 106 3.25 0.14 14.44
C VAL A 106 3.89 0.34 15.81
N VAL A 107 4.05 1.60 16.21
CA VAL A 107 4.71 1.98 17.47
C VAL A 107 3.75 2.76 18.36
N LEU A 108 3.88 2.57 19.67
CA LEU A 108 3.17 3.40 20.64
C LEU A 108 3.81 4.79 20.68
N ILE A 109 3.02 5.82 20.41
CA ILE A 109 3.42 7.22 20.57
C ILE A 109 2.53 7.85 21.63
N TYR A 110 3.12 8.62 22.55
CA TYR A 110 2.39 9.32 23.59
C TYR A 110 2.76 10.80 23.63
N ARG A 111 1.86 11.61 24.21
CA ARG A 111 2.03 13.05 24.35
C ARG A 111 2.98 13.40 25.49
N THR A 112 4.20 13.83 25.16
CA THR A 112 5.21 14.20 26.17
C THR A 112 4.83 15.45 26.98
N ASP A 113 3.96 16.32 26.47
CA ASP A 113 3.42 17.47 27.21
C ASP A 113 2.42 17.08 28.31
N VAL A 114 1.88 15.85 28.27
CA VAL A 114 0.96 15.32 29.31
C VAL A 114 1.68 14.33 30.22
N PHE A 115 2.46 13.44 29.63
CA PHE A 115 3.03 12.28 30.32
C PHE A 115 4.54 12.45 30.65
N GLY A 116 5.13 13.61 30.34
CA GLY A 116 6.56 13.85 30.51
C GLY A 116 7.41 13.03 29.53
N HIS A 117 8.73 13.00 29.70
CA HIS A 117 9.62 12.26 28.78
C HIS A 117 9.78 10.77 29.12
N LYS A 118 9.11 10.28 30.16
CA LYS A 118 9.25 8.89 30.65
C LYS A 118 8.00 8.02 30.45
N GLY A 119 6.93 8.59 29.87
CA GLY A 119 5.65 7.91 29.67
C GLY A 119 4.78 7.88 30.92
#